data_AF-A0A1E1L769-F1
#
_entry.id   AF-A0A1E1L769-F1
#
_cell.length_a   1.000
_cell.length_b   1.000
_cell.length_c   1.000
_cell.angle_alpha   90.00
_cell.angle_beta   90.00
_cell.angle_gamma   90.00
#
_symmetry.space_group_name_H-M   'P 1'
#
loop_
_entity.id
_entity.type
_entity.pdbx_description
1 polymer ?
#
loop_
_entity_poly.entity_id
_entity_poly.type
_entity_poly.pdbx_seq_one_letter_code
_entity_poly.pdbx_strand_id
1 'polypeptide(L)'
;MNPNAPEHQPDVVHHTAIIRLAREKMFSPPDEETTRNINKRPPLTETYLDVRAFDELADLRRKIRTRNKEKAQAQPLPLFPFFSATPTPDESNVCTGVRLNSRQGLRVLDPDAGTPALCTESYLQFICEYANRWHSRLSGIDHHSAGKDPKFFFFPSHQSFYKNLMINSAEEMAEETSEHLTRAQFWKLRYLFIMINFVPAGQTDAHVALCAISPEAKTVDYVCSGGDTGLPSSPRFAGSNCVQYLFAWLSNYLGGTFLPYDWRLRTDAGHVQERSRGDCAIYTVTHAQCLAFGYGISDAFPCDHQKKILSRRQRYVQDLMYQGFADFELGSENTQYYPLLDTKPTALRNEGFHILPASVLNRLPAEIANKRKCYRGCPTKLSLIRHCRRNARFYPGWSDCKISGRGRSLKEFVMWVEDMDAMRHWKKCTPAAKPLPYPEHKPFRWIDPRDSGRNTIPPHALWPRKD
;
A
#
# COMPACT_ATOMS: atom_id res chain seq x y z
N MET A 1 -17.27 27.18 -3.12
CA MET A 1 -16.15 28.13 -2.91
C MET A 1 -15.10 27.77 -3.94
N ASN A 2 -14.81 28.68 -4.86
CA ASN A 2 -13.78 28.54 -5.88
C ASN A 2 -12.57 29.41 -5.45
N PRO A 3 -11.45 28.82 -4.99
CA PRO A 3 -10.22 29.54 -4.69
C PRO A 3 -9.20 29.23 -5.79
N ASN A 4 -9.09 30.12 -6.80
CA ASN A 4 -8.01 30.04 -7.79
C ASN A 4 -6.66 29.95 -7.07
N ALA A 5 -6.02 28.77 -7.18
CA ALA A 5 -5.18 28.14 -6.17
C ALA A 5 -3.98 28.97 -5.65
N PRO A 6 -4.04 29.46 -4.39
CA PRO A 6 -2.86 29.92 -3.63
C PRO A 6 -1.93 28.76 -3.23
N GLU A 7 -2.37 27.51 -3.41
CA GLU A 7 -1.79 26.27 -2.88
C GLU A 7 -0.55 25.77 -3.65
N HIS A 8 -0.25 26.38 -4.80
CA HIS A 8 0.91 26.04 -5.63
C HIS A 8 2.13 26.93 -5.43
N GLN A 9 2.00 28.02 -4.68
CA GLN A 9 3.15 28.82 -4.31
C GLN A 9 3.69 28.26 -2.98
N PRO A 10 4.85 27.58 -2.96
CA PRO A 10 5.47 27.09 -1.72
C PRO A 10 5.70 28.21 -0.69
N ASP A 11 5.59 29.46 -1.14
CA ASP A 11 5.84 30.67 -0.37
C ASP A 11 4.58 31.23 0.33
N VAL A 12 3.38 30.72 0.03
CA VAL A 12 2.10 31.37 0.44
C VAL A 12 1.20 30.54 1.35
N VAL A 13 1.29 29.20 1.36
CA VAL A 13 0.42 28.34 2.19
C VAL A 13 1.20 27.24 2.90
N HIS A 14 1.07 27.16 4.24
CA HIS A 14 1.69 26.09 5.04
C HIS A 14 1.20 24.70 4.60
N HIS A 15 2.10 23.71 4.47
CA HIS A 15 1.78 22.32 4.11
C HIS A 15 0.60 21.74 4.90
N THR A 16 0.49 22.06 6.19
CA THR A 16 -0.61 21.62 7.06
C THR A 16 -1.99 22.05 6.56
N ALA A 17 -2.11 23.25 5.98
CA ALA A 17 -3.38 23.73 5.43
C ALA A 17 -3.74 22.99 4.13
N ILE A 18 -2.77 22.76 3.24
CA ILE A 18 -2.95 21.99 2.00
C ILE A 18 -3.39 20.56 2.32
N ILE A 19 -2.71 19.89 3.26
CA ILE A 19 -3.06 18.54 3.71
C ILE A 19 -4.49 18.51 4.24
N ARG A 20 -4.87 19.48 5.08
CA ARG A 20 -6.23 19.56 5.62
C ARG A 20 -7.28 19.75 4.52
N LEU A 21 -7.03 20.63 3.54
CA LEU A 21 -7.95 20.90 2.44
C LEU A 21 -8.10 19.68 1.53
N ALA A 22 -6.99 19.06 1.13
CA ALA A 22 -6.99 17.84 0.32
C ALA A 22 -7.75 16.70 1.02
N ARG A 23 -7.57 16.58 2.33
CA ARG A 23 -8.29 15.63 3.17
C ARG A 23 -9.79 15.89 3.21
N GLU A 24 -10.22 17.12 3.45
CA GLU A 24 -11.65 17.45 3.40
C GLU A 24 -12.24 17.21 2.00
N LYS A 25 -11.47 17.48 0.93
CA LYS A 25 -11.88 17.22 -0.46
C LYS A 25 -12.12 15.73 -0.71
N MET A 26 -11.18 14.85 -0.31
CA MET A 26 -11.32 13.39 -0.47
C MET A 26 -12.62 12.83 0.15
N PHE A 27 -13.13 13.49 1.20
CA PHE A 27 -14.32 13.09 1.96
C PHE A 27 -15.54 13.99 1.72
N SER A 28 -15.50 14.86 0.71
CA SER A 28 -16.63 15.72 0.32
C SER A 28 -17.64 14.97 -0.57
N PRO A 29 -18.86 15.50 -0.83
CA PRO A 29 -19.87 14.97 -1.78
C PRO A 29 -19.61 15.41 -3.23
N PRO A 30 -19.79 14.55 -4.27
CA PRO A 30 -19.32 14.78 -5.64
C PRO A 30 -19.69 16.16 -6.19
N ASP A 31 -18.95 16.60 -7.19
CA ASP A 31 -19.60 16.83 -8.47
C ASP A 31 -21.13 16.96 -8.57
N GLU A 32 -21.75 18.08 -8.91
CA GLU A 32 -23.21 18.06 -9.17
C GLU A 32 -23.59 17.17 -10.36
N GLU A 33 -22.76 17.15 -11.42
CA GLU A 33 -22.96 16.27 -12.56
C GLU A 33 -22.76 14.81 -12.16
N THR A 34 -21.67 14.52 -11.45
CA THR A 34 -21.41 13.17 -10.95
C THR A 34 -22.47 12.68 -9.97
N THR A 35 -22.92 13.54 -9.05
CA THR A 35 -24.02 13.26 -8.13
C THR A 35 -25.29 12.94 -8.91
N ARG A 36 -25.62 13.70 -9.96
CA ARG A 36 -26.75 13.40 -10.84
C ARG A 36 -26.56 12.07 -11.56
N ASN A 37 -25.38 11.81 -12.13
CA ASN A 37 -25.11 10.56 -12.85
C ASN A 37 -25.18 9.33 -11.93
N ILE A 38 -24.73 9.45 -10.67
CA ILE A 38 -24.86 8.41 -9.65
C ILE A 38 -26.32 8.22 -9.19
N ASN A 39 -27.10 9.31 -9.07
CA ASN A 39 -28.43 9.30 -8.45
C ASN A 39 -29.64 9.25 -9.41
N LYS A 40 -29.45 9.50 -10.71
CA LYS A 40 -30.53 9.65 -11.72
C LYS A 40 -31.49 8.45 -11.77
N ARG A 41 -32.76 8.75 -12.06
CA ARG A 41 -33.84 7.85 -12.52
C ARG A 41 -34.57 8.57 -13.69
N PRO A 42 -34.30 8.27 -14.97
CA PRO A 42 -35.12 8.83 -16.06
C PRO A 42 -35.47 7.83 -17.18
N PRO A 43 -36.40 8.17 -18.09
CA PRO A 43 -37.08 7.22 -18.97
C PRO A 43 -36.21 6.75 -20.16
N LEU A 44 -35.94 5.44 -20.20
CA LEU A 44 -35.73 4.50 -21.33
C LEU A 44 -35.18 4.94 -22.72
N THR A 45 -34.70 6.15 -22.96
CA THR A 45 -34.47 6.64 -24.33
C THR A 45 -33.10 7.24 -24.66
N GLU A 46 -32.18 7.47 -23.71
CA GLU A 46 -30.85 7.99 -24.08
C GLU A 46 -29.67 7.31 -23.37
N THR A 47 -28.63 7.02 -24.18
CA THR A 47 -27.35 6.42 -23.84
C THR A 47 -26.47 7.33 -22.99
N TYR A 48 -26.64 7.31 -21.67
CA TYR A 48 -25.62 7.78 -20.72
C TYR A 48 -25.50 6.80 -19.52
N LEU A 49 -24.27 6.69 -19.00
CA LEU A 49 -23.86 5.81 -17.89
C LEU A 49 -24.85 5.85 -16.71
N ASP A 50 -25.68 4.81 -16.54
CA ASP A 50 -26.77 4.76 -15.56
C ASP A 50 -26.56 3.63 -14.52
N VAL A 51 -26.67 4.01 -13.24
CA VAL A 51 -26.47 3.20 -12.04
C VAL A 51 -27.71 2.40 -11.63
N ARG A 52 -28.92 2.73 -12.13
CA ARG A 52 -30.13 1.90 -11.91
C ARG A 52 -30.56 1.12 -13.14
N ALA A 53 -29.97 1.42 -14.30
CA ALA A 53 -29.95 0.49 -15.41
C ALA A 53 -29.32 -0.87 -15.04
N PHE A 54 -28.64 -1.04 -13.89
CA PHE A 54 -28.13 -2.35 -13.47
C PHE A 54 -29.18 -3.38 -13.19
N ASP A 55 -30.22 -3.07 -12.41
CA ASP A 55 -31.21 -4.07 -12.03
C ASP A 55 -32.06 -4.44 -13.24
N GLU A 56 -32.42 -3.45 -14.05
CA GLU A 56 -33.15 -3.65 -15.31
C GLU A 56 -32.30 -4.40 -16.35
N LEU A 57 -31.02 -4.04 -16.52
CA LEU A 57 -30.10 -4.74 -17.43
C LEU A 57 -29.72 -6.12 -16.88
N ALA A 58 -29.61 -6.30 -15.57
CA ALA A 58 -29.40 -7.60 -14.94
C ALA A 58 -30.64 -8.50 -15.12
N ASP A 59 -31.84 -7.94 -14.99
CA ASP A 59 -33.09 -8.63 -15.23
C ASP A 59 -33.31 -8.93 -16.71
N LEU A 60 -32.96 -8.02 -17.61
CA LEU A 60 -32.94 -8.26 -19.05
C LEU A 60 -31.95 -9.38 -19.40
N ARG A 61 -30.73 -9.33 -18.86
CA ARG A 61 -29.73 -10.41 -19.03
C ARG A 61 -30.23 -11.73 -18.45
N ARG A 62 -30.95 -11.71 -17.32
CA ARG A 62 -31.56 -12.90 -16.71
C ARG A 62 -32.63 -13.49 -17.63
N LYS A 63 -33.54 -12.65 -18.14
CA LYS A 63 -34.58 -13.03 -19.11
C LYS A 63 -33.97 -13.61 -20.39
N ILE A 64 -32.93 -12.99 -20.95
CA ILE A 64 -32.23 -13.49 -22.14
C ILE A 64 -31.52 -14.82 -21.84
N ARG A 65 -30.88 -14.98 -20.68
CA ARG A 65 -30.27 -16.27 -20.26
C ARG A 65 -31.31 -17.38 -20.17
N THR A 66 -32.45 -17.11 -19.53
CA THR A 66 -33.55 -18.07 -19.42
C THR A 66 -34.07 -18.44 -20.81
N ARG A 67 -34.33 -17.45 -21.68
CA ARG A 67 -34.77 -17.68 -23.06
C ARG A 67 -33.76 -18.46 -23.90
N ASN A 68 -32.48 -18.13 -23.79
CA ASN A 68 -31.39 -18.84 -24.47
C ASN A 68 -31.35 -20.32 -24.05
N LYS A 69 -31.53 -20.58 -22.75
CA LYS A 69 -31.58 -21.94 -22.19
C LYS A 69 -32.83 -22.71 -22.64
N GLU A 70 -34.01 -22.06 -22.65
CA GLU A 70 -35.28 -22.68 -23.03
C GLU A 70 -35.41 -22.93 -24.53
N LYS A 71 -34.83 -22.06 -25.37
CA LYS A 71 -35.00 -22.12 -26.84
C LYS A 71 -33.76 -22.62 -27.59
N ALA A 72 -32.71 -23.09 -26.88
CA ALA A 72 -31.40 -23.40 -27.46
C ALA A 72 -30.86 -22.27 -28.37
N GLN A 73 -31.12 -21.02 -28.00
CA GLN A 73 -30.68 -19.82 -28.71
C GLN A 73 -29.43 -19.24 -28.05
N ALA A 74 -28.59 -18.57 -28.85
CA ALA A 74 -27.38 -17.88 -28.36
C ALA A 74 -27.49 -16.37 -28.56
N GLN A 75 -28.58 -15.74 -28.10
CA GLN A 75 -28.66 -14.27 -28.14
C GLN A 75 -27.56 -13.66 -27.27
N PRO A 76 -26.79 -12.68 -27.77
CA PRO A 76 -25.75 -12.02 -27.00
C PRO A 76 -26.37 -11.25 -25.83
N LEU A 77 -25.68 -11.27 -24.69
CA LEU A 77 -26.13 -10.53 -23.50
C LEU A 77 -25.70 -9.06 -23.61
N PRO A 78 -26.61 -8.10 -23.40
CA PRO A 78 -26.27 -6.68 -23.47
C PRO A 78 -25.23 -6.32 -22.40
N LEU A 79 -24.20 -5.56 -22.77
CA LEU A 79 -23.04 -5.24 -21.93
C LEU A 79 -23.32 -4.03 -21.03
N PHE A 80 -22.72 -4.03 -19.83
CA PHE A 80 -22.71 -2.84 -18.99
C PHE A 80 -21.79 -1.77 -19.61
N PRO A 81 -22.16 -0.48 -19.59
CA PRO A 81 -21.29 0.59 -20.10
C PRO A 81 -19.99 0.63 -19.32
N PHE A 82 -18.91 1.05 -19.97
CA PHE A 82 -17.58 1.12 -19.36
C PHE A 82 -17.34 2.47 -18.70
N PHE A 83 -16.65 2.44 -17.56
CA PHE A 83 -15.92 3.60 -17.04
C PHE A 83 -14.66 3.84 -17.88
N SER A 84 -13.99 4.95 -17.61
CA SER A 84 -12.69 5.25 -18.20
C SER A 84 -11.69 4.13 -17.91
N ALA A 85 -10.88 3.78 -18.91
CA ALA A 85 -9.80 2.82 -18.74
C ALA A 85 -8.61 3.50 -18.05
N THR A 86 -7.81 2.73 -17.32
CA THR A 86 -6.47 3.21 -16.96
C THR A 86 -5.63 3.34 -18.24
N PRO A 87 -4.59 4.21 -18.27
CA PRO A 87 -3.67 4.27 -19.40
C PRO A 87 -3.09 2.90 -19.75
N THR A 88 -2.79 2.70 -21.03
CA THR A 88 -2.18 1.48 -21.53
C THR A 88 -0.68 1.42 -21.19
N PRO A 89 -0.04 0.23 -21.27
CA PRO A 89 1.41 0.11 -21.09
C PRO A 89 2.26 0.93 -22.08
N ASP A 90 1.68 1.33 -23.22
CA ASP A 90 2.33 2.18 -24.22
C ASP A 90 2.25 3.67 -23.84
N GLU A 91 1.30 4.06 -22.99
CA GLU A 91 1.09 5.42 -22.51
C GLU A 91 1.73 5.66 -21.15
N SER A 92 1.78 4.63 -20.30
CA SER A 92 2.21 4.72 -18.90
C SER A 92 3.15 3.57 -18.53
N ASN A 93 4.17 3.86 -17.73
CA ASN A 93 5.08 2.86 -17.16
C ASN A 93 4.51 2.09 -15.96
N VAL A 94 3.33 2.48 -15.46
CA VAL A 94 2.69 1.84 -14.29
C VAL A 94 1.30 1.31 -14.57
N CYS A 95 0.61 1.81 -15.59
CA CYS A 95 -0.76 1.39 -15.88
C CYS A 95 -0.83 0.22 -16.88
N THR A 96 -1.93 -0.52 -16.83
CA THR A 96 -2.10 -1.79 -17.56
C THR A 96 -3.31 -1.80 -18.49
N GLY A 97 -4.01 -0.69 -18.69
CA GLY A 97 -5.18 -0.62 -19.56
C GLY A 97 -6.44 -1.28 -18.99
N VAL A 98 -6.61 -1.30 -17.66
CA VAL A 98 -7.76 -1.95 -17.01
C VAL A 98 -9.05 -1.24 -17.39
N ARG A 99 -10.03 -2.03 -17.86
CA ARG A 99 -11.37 -1.56 -18.20
C ARG A 99 -12.37 -2.00 -17.14
N LEU A 100 -12.93 -1.04 -16.43
CA LEU A 100 -14.02 -1.27 -15.48
C LEU A 100 -15.35 -1.09 -16.19
N ASN A 101 -16.24 -2.07 -16.08
CA ASN A 101 -17.63 -1.78 -16.39
C ASN A 101 -18.29 -1.10 -15.19
N SER A 102 -19.33 -0.34 -15.50
CA SER A 102 -20.11 0.43 -14.55
C SER A 102 -20.66 -0.44 -13.41
N ARG A 103 -20.99 -1.74 -13.64
CA ARG A 103 -21.45 -2.65 -12.58
C ARG A 103 -20.37 -2.88 -11.53
N GLN A 104 -19.11 -3.00 -11.97
CA GLN A 104 -17.97 -3.12 -11.07
C GLN A 104 -17.72 -1.79 -10.36
N GLY A 105 -17.62 -0.70 -11.11
CA GLY A 105 -17.34 0.63 -10.55
C GLY A 105 -18.37 1.09 -9.52
N LEU A 106 -19.65 0.86 -9.77
CA LEU A 106 -20.74 1.37 -8.91
C LEU A 106 -21.01 0.48 -7.71
N ARG A 107 -20.52 -0.76 -7.71
CA ARG A 107 -20.52 -1.62 -6.53
C ARG A 107 -19.72 -1.02 -5.36
N VAL A 108 -18.80 -0.09 -5.64
CA VAL A 108 -18.09 0.69 -4.61
C VAL A 108 -19.03 1.51 -3.72
N LEU A 109 -20.25 1.84 -4.19
CA LEU A 109 -21.23 2.56 -3.38
C LEU A 109 -21.91 1.68 -2.33
N ASP A 110 -21.86 0.36 -2.47
CA ASP A 110 -22.49 -0.58 -1.56
C ASP A 110 -21.54 -0.88 -0.37
N PRO A 111 -21.89 -0.44 0.85
CA PRO A 111 -21.06 -0.67 2.03
C PRO A 111 -21.00 -2.14 2.45
N ASP A 112 -21.97 -2.95 2.06
CA ASP A 112 -22.10 -4.36 2.47
C ASP A 112 -21.45 -5.30 1.44
N ALA A 113 -21.43 -4.92 0.16
CA ALA A 113 -20.88 -5.78 -0.90
C ALA A 113 -19.34 -5.71 -1.06
N GLY A 114 -18.68 -4.78 -0.36
CA GLY A 114 -17.25 -4.50 -0.47
C GLY A 114 -16.82 -3.91 -1.81
N THR A 115 -15.59 -3.37 -1.85
CA THR A 115 -15.01 -2.82 -3.08
C THR A 115 -14.44 -3.93 -3.97
N PRO A 116 -14.74 -3.98 -5.27
CA PRO A 116 -14.15 -4.95 -6.18
C PRO A 116 -12.63 -4.81 -6.32
N ALA A 117 -11.94 -5.95 -6.49
CA ALA A 117 -10.51 -6.07 -6.77
C ALA A 117 -9.98 -5.04 -7.78
N LEU A 118 -10.61 -5.05 -8.95
CA LEU A 118 -10.21 -4.27 -10.10
C LEU A 118 -10.41 -2.77 -9.87
N CYS A 119 -11.39 -2.38 -9.05
CA CYS A 119 -11.57 -0.99 -8.64
C CYS A 119 -10.37 -0.53 -7.80
N THR A 120 -9.99 -1.32 -6.78
CA THR A 120 -8.81 -1.06 -5.92
C THR A 120 -7.53 -0.94 -6.74
N GLU A 121 -7.32 -1.87 -7.67
CA GLU A 121 -6.17 -1.85 -8.56
C GLU A 121 -6.18 -0.64 -9.51
N SER A 122 -7.30 -0.34 -10.17
CA SER A 122 -7.41 0.80 -11.08
C SER A 122 -7.17 2.12 -10.34
N TYR A 123 -7.65 2.24 -9.11
CA TYR A 123 -7.43 3.42 -8.28
C TYR A 123 -5.95 3.57 -7.89
N LEU A 124 -5.25 2.48 -7.55
CA LEU A 124 -3.80 2.50 -7.31
C LEU A 124 -3.00 2.87 -8.57
N GLN A 125 -3.43 2.41 -9.74
CA GLN A 125 -2.87 2.83 -11.03
C GLN A 125 -2.98 4.35 -11.20
N PHE A 126 -4.17 4.91 -11.02
CA PHE A 126 -4.38 6.36 -11.10
C PHE A 126 -3.55 7.13 -10.07
N ILE A 127 -3.39 6.62 -8.84
CA ILE A 127 -2.54 7.25 -7.82
C ILE A 127 -1.08 7.32 -8.28
N CYS A 128 -0.53 6.19 -8.73
CA CYS A 128 0.87 6.13 -9.17
C CYS A 128 1.10 6.97 -10.42
N GLU A 129 0.20 6.88 -11.40
CA GLU A 129 0.25 7.65 -12.64
C GLU A 129 0.24 9.15 -12.37
N TYR A 130 -0.69 9.63 -11.56
CA TYR A 130 -0.79 11.05 -11.23
C TYR A 130 0.44 11.56 -10.47
N ALA A 131 0.94 10.78 -9.51
CA ALA A 131 2.15 11.14 -8.78
C ALA A 131 3.40 11.15 -9.68
N ASN A 132 3.53 10.19 -10.60
CA ASN A 132 4.61 10.16 -11.59
C ASN A 132 4.53 11.34 -12.57
N ARG A 133 3.34 11.67 -13.09
CA ARG A 133 3.13 12.85 -13.97
C ARG A 133 3.51 14.15 -13.27
N TRP A 134 3.04 14.34 -12.03
CA TRP A 134 3.36 15.53 -11.25
C TRP A 134 4.86 15.65 -10.98
N HIS A 135 5.50 14.55 -10.56
CA HIS A 135 6.95 14.56 -10.33
C HIS A 135 7.75 14.77 -11.60
N SER A 136 7.25 14.31 -12.76
CA SER A 136 7.90 14.55 -14.06
C SER A 136 7.97 16.03 -14.37
N ARG A 137 6.87 16.75 -14.11
CA ARG A 137 6.80 18.21 -14.28
C ARG A 137 7.69 18.95 -13.30
N LEU A 138 7.71 18.50 -12.04
CA LEU A 138 8.49 19.13 -10.98
C LEU A 138 10.01 19.01 -11.23
N SER A 139 10.48 17.83 -11.64
CA SER A 139 11.92 17.56 -11.80
C SER A 139 12.44 17.83 -13.21
N GLY A 140 11.57 17.90 -14.22
CA GLY A 140 11.93 17.89 -15.63
C GLY A 140 12.40 16.53 -16.16
N ILE A 141 12.36 15.48 -15.33
CA ILE A 141 12.73 14.11 -15.70
C ILE A 141 11.46 13.30 -15.91
N ASP A 142 11.30 12.67 -17.05
CA ASP A 142 10.13 11.85 -17.34
C ASP A 142 10.09 10.57 -16.47
N HIS A 143 9.05 10.47 -15.65
CA HIS A 143 8.77 9.37 -14.72
C HIS A 143 7.49 8.61 -15.04
N HIS A 144 6.76 8.96 -16.10
CA HIS A 144 5.41 8.42 -16.34
C HIS A 144 5.29 7.71 -17.69
N SER A 145 5.97 8.17 -18.74
CA SER A 145 5.84 7.56 -20.06
C SER A 145 6.39 6.14 -20.09
N ALA A 146 5.88 5.34 -21.03
CA ALA A 146 6.29 3.95 -21.22
C ALA A 146 7.82 3.77 -21.28
N GLY A 147 8.32 2.75 -20.58
CA GLY A 147 9.75 2.42 -20.51
C GLY A 147 10.60 3.37 -19.66
N LYS A 148 10.02 4.38 -19.01
CA LYS A 148 10.74 5.27 -18.08
C LYS A 148 10.75 4.73 -16.67
N ASP A 149 11.71 5.21 -15.87
CA ASP A 149 11.84 4.83 -14.48
C ASP A 149 10.78 5.54 -13.62
N PRO A 150 9.82 4.81 -13.03
CA PRO A 150 8.79 5.39 -12.19
C PRO A 150 9.39 5.88 -10.88
N LYS A 151 8.73 6.85 -10.25
CA LYS A 151 9.00 7.25 -8.86
C LYS A 151 8.01 6.61 -7.88
N PHE A 152 6.83 6.25 -8.35
CA PHE A 152 5.80 5.51 -7.63
C PHE A 152 5.46 4.29 -8.46
N PHE A 153 5.51 3.11 -7.84
CA PHE A 153 5.24 1.84 -8.50
C PHE A 153 4.33 0.98 -7.64
N PHE A 154 3.66 0.03 -8.25
CA PHE A 154 2.94 -1.03 -7.55
C PHE A 154 3.00 -2.30 -8.40
N PHE A 155 2.85 -3.48 -7.79
CA PHE A 155 2.72 -4.72 -8.55
C PHE A 155 1.25 -4.94 -8.95
N PRO A 156 0.94 -4.96 -10.27
CA PRO A 156 -0.41 -5.28 -10.76
C PRO A 156 -0.94 -6.62 -10.25
N SER A 157 -2.27 -6.76 -10.18
CA SER A 157 -2.89 -7.96 -9.62
C SER A 157 -2.63 -9.21 -10.45
N HIS A 158 -2.48 -9.07 -11.78
CA HIS A 158 -2.17 -10.18 -12.68
C HIS A 158 -0.81 -10.83 -12.36
N GLN A 159 0.12 -10.11 -11.74
CA GLN A 159 1.41 -10.65 -11.29
C GLN A 159 1.27 -11.47 -10.00
N SER A 160 0.10 -11.48 -9.35
CA SER A 160 -0.16 -12.29 -8.15
C SER A 160 0.89 -12.14 -7.03
N PHE A 161 1.59 -11.01 -6.96
CA PHE A 161 2.80 -10.84 -6.15
C PHE A 161 2.62 -11.29 -4.70
N TYR A 162 1.56 -10.85 -4.02
CA TYR A 162 1.32 -11.24 -2.62
C TYR A 162 1.10 -12.75 -2.49
N LYS A 163 0.36 -13.38 -3.41
CA LYS A 163 0.14 -14.83 -3.40
C LYS A 163 1.48 -15.55 -3.55
N ASN A 164 2.28 -15.14 -4.54
CA ASN A 164 3.60 -15.72 -4.83
C ASN A 164 4.55 -15.52 -3.65
N LEU A 165 4.55 -14.35 -3.02
CA LEU A 165 5.34 -14.03 -1.83
C LEU A 165 5.11 -15.02 -0.67
N MET A 166 3.87 -15.50 -0.53
CA MET A 166 3.48 -16.38 0.57
C MET A 166 3.75 -17.87 0.28
N ILE A 167 3.96 -18.25 -0.98
CA ILE A 167 4.13 -19.66 -1.39
C ILE A 167 5.55 -19.98 -1.88
N ASN A 168 6.22 -19.03 -2.53
CA ASN A 168 7.54 -19.20 -3.12
C ASN A 168 8.64 -18.86 -2.11
N SER A 169 9.85 -19.31 -2.41
CA SER A 169 11.06 -18.88 -1.69
C SER A 169 11.36 -17.40 -1.96
N ALA A 170 12.14 -16.80 -1.07
CA ALA A 170 12.56 -15.41 -1.23
C ALA A 170 13.52 -15.20 -2.43
N GLU A 171 14.21 -16.26 -2.86
CA GLU A 171 15.09 -16.28 -4.03
C GLU A 171 14.26 -16.26 -5.32
N GLU A 172 13.29 -17.17 -5.46
CA GLU A 172 12.36 -17.19 -6.60
C GLU A 172 11.59 -15.86 -6.71
N MET A 173 11.11 -15.31 -5.59
CA MET A 173 10.44 -13.99 -5.60
C MET A 173 11.36 -12.86 -6.07
N ALA A 174 12.65 -12.94 -5.76
CA ALA A 174 13.63 -11.94 -6.19
C ALA A 174 13.91 -12.02 -7.70
N GLU A 175 13.91 -13.23 -8.26
CA GLU A 175 14.04 -13.47 -9.70
C GLU A 175 12.82 -12.94 -10.44
N GLU A 176 11.61 -13.32 -10.03
CA GLU A 176 10.34 -12.85 -10.61
C GLU A 176 10.23 -11.32 -10.55
N THR A 177 10.60 -10.71 -9.41
CA THR A 177 10.60 -9.24 -9.28
C THR A 177 11.52 -8.58 -10.31
N SER A 178 12.65 -9.19 -10.63
CA SER A 178 13.67 -8.61 -11.52
C SER A 178 13.21 -8.55 -12.98
N GLU A 179 12.16 -9.29 -13.36
CA GLU A 179 11.51 -9.20 -14.67
C GLU A 179 10.68 -7.92 -14.85
N HIS A 180 10.25 -7.30 -13.74
CA HIS A 180 9.33 -6.16 -13.76
C HIS A 180 9.93 -4.88 -13.16
N LEU A 181 10.85 -5.02 -12.21
CA LEU A 181 11.49 -3.90 -11.54
C LEU A 181 12.96 -4.24 -11.31
N THR A 182 13.86 -3.48 -11.93
CA THR A 182 15.29 -3.64 -11.68
C THR A 182 15.68 -3.05 -10.32
N ARG A 183 16.77 -3.56 -9.72
CA ARG A 183 17.31 -3.01 -8.46
C ARG A 183 17.63 -1.51 -8.57
N ALA A 184 18.10 -1.07 -9.74
CA ALA A 184 18.41 0.33 -9.99
C ALA A 184 17.15 1.19 -10.00
N GLN A 185 16.06 0.71 -10.61
CA GLN A 185 14.75 1.35 -10.56
C GLN A 185 14.18 1.37 -9.14
N PHE A 186 14.26 0.25 -8.41
CA PHE A 186 13.80 0.18 -7.03
C PHE A 186 14.40 1.29 -6.17
N TRP A 187 15.71 1.53 -6.25
CA TRP A 187 16.35 2.60 -5.47
C TRP A 187 15.99 4.03 -5.91
N LYS A 188 15.36 4.22 -7.08
CA LYS A 188 14.81 5.50 -7.54
C LYS A 188 13.37 5.73 -7.06
N LEU A 189 12.69 4.71 -6.55
CA LEU A 189 11.33 4.82 -6.06
C LEU A 189 11.25 5.64 -4.78
N ARG A 190 10.25 6.52 -4.72
CA ARG A 190 9.75 7.09 -3.47
C ARG A 190 8.88 6.09 -2.74
N TYR A 191 7.95 5.44 -3.45
CA TYR A 191 7.12 4.37 -2.91
C TYR A 191 6.93 3.22 -3.90
N LEU A 192 6.95 2.01 -3.35
CA LEU A 192 6.43 0.78 -3.95
C LEU A 192 5.22 0.34 -3.12
N PHE A 193 4.04 0.27 -3.74
CA PHE A 193 2.81 -0.19 -3.11
C PHE A 193 2.55 -1.67 -3.42
N ILE A 194 2.18 -2.43 -2.40
CA ILE A 194 1.83 -3.84 -2.51
C ILE A 194 0.50 -4.06 -1.80
N MET A 195 -0.51 -4.50 -2.56
CA MET A 195 -1.79 -4.92 -1.98
C MET A 195 -1.65 -6.29 -1.32
N ILE A 196 -2.00 -6.36 -0.05
CA ILE A 196 -1.97 -7.57 0.75
C ILE A 196 -3.39 -8.12 0.83
N ASN A 197 -3.72 -9.04 -0.08
CA ASN A 197 -5.06 -9.62 -0.23
C ASN A 197 -5.14 -10.99 0.45
N PHE A 198 -5.82 -11.09 1.58
CA PHE A 198 -5.89 -12.33 2.36
C PHE A 198 -7.29 -12.59 2.90
N VAL A 199 -7.58 -13.85 3.22
CA VAL A 199 -8.80 -14.24 3.93
C VAL A 199 -8.41 -14.60 5.35
N PRO A 200 -8.83 -13.84 6.37
CA PRO A 200 -8.56 -14.20 7.75
C PRO A 200 -9.11 -15.60 8.06
N ALA A 201 -8.33 -16.43 8.75
CA ALA A 201 -8.77 -17.76 9.18
C ALA A 201 -10.12 -17.71 9.92
N GLY A 202 -11.03 -18.64 9.57
CA GLY A 202 -12.38 -18.69 10.12
C GLY A 202 -13.35 -17.65 9.52
N GLN A 203 -12.92 -16.88 8.51
CA GLN A 203 -13.79 -15.97 7.77
C GLN A 203 -13.91 -16.39 6.32
N THR A 204 -15.01 -16.00 5.67
CA THR A 204 -15.27 -16.23 4.25
C THR A 204 -14.90 -15.03 3.39
N ASP A 205 -14.81 -13.85 4.00
CA ASP A 205 -14.65 -12.59 3.28
C ASP A 205 -13.17 -12.20 3.19
N ALA A 206 -12.78 -11.77 1.99
CA ALA A 206 -11.45 -11.26 1.74
C ALA A 206 -11.25 -9.90 2.44
N HIS A 207 -10.03 -9.67 2.90
CA HIS A 207 -9.54 -8.42 3.44
C HIS A 207 -8.36 -7.93 2.62
N VAL A 208 -8.22 -6.61 2.53
CA VAL A 208 -7.07 -5.97 1.89
C VAL A 208 -6.40 -5.01 2.86
N ALA A 209 -5.08 -5.12 2.92
CA ALA A 209 -4.18 -4.19 3.59
C ALA A 209 -3.19 -3.60 2.58
N LEU A 210 -2.52 -2.52 2.96
CA LEU A 210 -1.47 -1.89 2.18
C LEU A 210 -0.11 -2.17 2.80
N CYS A 211 0.84 -2.63 2.00
CA CYS A 211 2.25 -2.49 2.31
C CYS A 211 2.83 -1.38 1.40
N ALA A 212 3.39 -0.33 2.00
CA ALA A 212 4.08 0.73 1.29
C ALA A 212 5.56 0.69 1.67
N ILE A 213 6.41 0.44 0.69
CA ILE A 213 7.86 0.36 0.86
C ILE A 213 8.44 1.65 0.31
N SER A 214 9.23 2.37 1.10
CA SER A 214 10.00 3.52 0.62
C SER A 214 11.48 3.17 0.54
N PRO A 215 12.04 2.91 -0.66
CA PRO A 215 13.48 2.73 -0.83
C PRO A 215 14.25 4.02 -0.50
N GLU A 216 13.70 5.19 -0.85
CA GLU A 216 14.25 6.52 -0.54
C GLU A 216 14.51 6.70 0.97
N ALA A 217 13.54 6.31 1.83
CA ALA A 217 13.66 6.41 3.28
C ALA A 217 14.10 5.10 3.99
N LYS A 218 14.22 4.00 3.25
CA LYS A 218 14.39 2.63 3.77
C LYS A 218 13.34 2.27 4.82
N THR A 219 12.08 2.53 4.52
CA THR A 219 10.96 2.21 5.41
C THR A 219 9.99 1.21 4.79
N VAL A 220 9.29 0.49 5.66
CA VAL A 220 8.13 -0.33 5.31
C VAL A 220 6.99 0.07 6.24
N ASP A 221 5.90 0.54 5.65
CA ASP A 221 4.61 0.77 6.29
C ASP A 221 3.69 -0.39 5.98
N TYR A 222 3.27 -1.13 7.00
CA TYR A 222 2.17 -2.08 6.89
C TYR A 222 0.92 -1.45 7.51
N VAL A 223 -0.07 -1.16 6.68
CA VAL A 223 -1.27 -0.43 7.06
C VAL A 223 -2.48 -1.33 6.84
N CYS A 224 -3.15 -1.67 7.93
CA CYS A 224 -4.35 -2.48 7.89
C CYS A 224 -5.46 -1.82 8.71
N SER A 225 -6.53 -1.44 8.02
CA SER A 225 -7.71 -0.85 8.64
C SER A 225 -8.56 -1.87 9.42
N GLY A 226 -8.23 -3.16 9.32
CA GLY A 226 -8.71 -4.19 10.24
C GLY A 226 -7.91 -4.27 11.55
N GLY A 227 -6.79 -3.57 11.70
CA GLY A 227 -5.91 -3.66 12.88
C GLY A 227 -5.00 -4.89 12.90
N ASP A 228 -4.79 -5.53 11.75
CA ASP A 228 -3.71 -6.50 11.60
C ASP A 228 -2.35 -5.78 11.52
N THR A 229 -1.30 -6.36 12.10
CA THR A 229 0.06 -5.81 12.03
C THR A 229 0.93 -6.52 10.98
N GLY A 230 0.43 -7.62 10.39
CA GLY A 230 1.17 -8.44 9.42
C GLY A 230 2.35 -9.19 10.02
N LEU A 231 2.53 -9.14 11.34
CA LEU A 231 3.53 -9.87 12.12
C LEU A 231 2.91 -11.12 12.76
N PRO A 232 3.70 -12.17 13.05
CA PRO A 232 3.21 -13.35 13.77
C PRO A 232 2.62 -13.05 15.15
N SER A 233 3.08 -11.96 15.79
CA SER A 233 2.58 -11.46 17.07
C SER A 233 1.38 -10.52 16.92
N SER A 234 0.74 -10.50 15.76
CA SER A 234 -0.40 -9.63 15.51
C SER A 234 -1.51 -9.88 16.53
N PRO A 235 -2.18 -8.83 17.04
CA PRO A 235 -3.36 -9.01 17.90
C PRO A 235 -4.47 -9.77 17.17
N ARG A 236 -4.45 -9.81 15.83
CA ARG A 236 -5.24 -10.74 15.04
C ARG A 236 -4.45 -12.02 14.77
N PHE A 237 -4.74 -13.06 15.54
CA PHE A 237 -4.16 -14.41 15.38
C PHE A 237 -4.28 -14.98 13.94
N ALA A 238 -5.25 -14.48 13.17
CA ALA A 238 -5.54 -14.87 11.79
C ALA A 238 -5.14 -13.79 10.74
N GLY A 239 -4.18 -12.92 11.06
CA GLY A 239 -3.67 -11.87 10.18
C GLY A 239 -2.85 -12.38 9.00
N SER A 240 -2.32 -11.46 8.18
CA SER A 240 -1.60 -11.84 6.95
C SER A 240 -0.26 -12.53 7.21
N ASN A 241 0.41 -12.22 8.34
CA ASN A 241 1.74 -12.69 8.70
C ASN A 241 2.81 -12.46 7.60
N CYS A 242 2.59 -11.48 6.72
CA CYS A 242 3.38 -11.32 5.50
C CYS A 242 4.66 -10.48 5.68
N VAL A 243 4.77 -9.69 6.75
CA VAL A 243 5.87 -8.72 6.92
C VAL A 243 7.24 -9.39 6.97
N GLN A 244 7.34 -10.55 7.63
CA GLN A 244 8.60 -11.31 7.64
C GLN A 244 8.99 -11.86 6.26
N TYR A 245 8.01 -12.20 5.41
CA TYR A 245 8.25 -12.64 4.03
C TYR A 245 8.65 -11.48 3.14
N LEU A 246 8.03 -10.31 3.30
CA LEU A 246 8.42 -9.07 2.61
C LEU A 246 9.90 -8.75 2.85
N PHE A 247 10.36 -8.79 4.10
CA PHE A 247 11.77 -8.51 4.39
C PHE A 247 12.72 -9.61 3.91
N ALA A 248 12.31 -10.89 3.93
CA ALA A 248 13.09 -11.97 3.35
C ALA A 248 13.26 -11.78 1.83
N TRP A 249 12.18 -11.43 1.12
CA TRP A 249 12.22 -11.05 -0.28
C TRP A 249 13.11 -9.84 -0.52
N LEU A 250 12.94 -8.74 0.21
CA LEU A 250 13.81 -7.55 0.08
C LEU A 250 15.30 -7.89 0.26
N SER A 251 15.62 -8.78 1.21
CA SER A 251 17.00 -9.18 1.46
C SER A 251 17.63 -9.94 0.30
N ASN A 252 16.87 -10.80 -0.39
CA ASN A 252 17.32 -11.53 -1.57
C ASN A 252 17.33 -10.64 -2.81
N TYR A 253 16.24 -9.91 -3.02
CA TYR A 253 16.08 -9.00 -4.15
C TYR A 253 17.16 -7.92 -4.18
N LEU A 254 17.50 -7.30 -3.05
CA LEU A 254 18.53 -6.26 -2.99
C LEU A 254 19.94 -6.80 -2.71
N GLY A 255 20.02 -8.08 -2.30
CA GLY A 255 21.25 -8.78 -1.98
C GLY A 255 22.14 -7.99 -1.02
N GLY A 256 23.43 -7.86 -1.38
CA GLY A 256 24.41 -7.19 -0.54
C GLY A 256 24.01 -5.78 -0.10
N THR A 257 23.21 -5.05 -0.87
CA THR A 257 22.80 -3.65 -0.59
C THR A 257 21.74 -3.51 0.49
N PHE A 258 21.05 -4.59 0.85
CA PHE A 258 20.14 -4.62 1.98
C PHE A 258 20.91 -4.66 3.31
N LEU A 259 20.62 -3.72 4.19
CA LEU A 259 21.20 -3.62 5.53
C LEU A 259 20.07 -3.55 6.54
N PRO A 260 19.70 -4.66 7.22
CA PRO A 260 18.48 -4.75 8.02
C PRO A 260 18.34 -3.62 9.06
N TYR A 261 19.46 -3.21 9.67
CA TYR A 261 19.48 -2.16 10.71
C TYR A 261 19.35 -0.73 10.17
N ASP A 262 19.47 -0.52 8.85
CA ASP A 262 19.14 0.76 8.23
C ASP A 262 17.64 0.91 7.97
N TRP A 263 16.91 -0.21 7.89
CA TRP A 263 15.49 -0.20 7.58
C TRP A 263 14.64 0.05 8.84
N ARG A 264 13.48 0.67 8.63
CA ARG A 264 12.47 0.84 9.68
C ARG A 264 11.13 0.25 9.26
N LEU A 265 10.38 -0.21 10.25
CA LEU A 265 9.07 -0.81 10.09
C LEU A 265 8.06 -0.04 10.96
N ARG A 266 6.89 0.20 10.40
CA ARG A 266 5.70 0.71 11.10
C ARG A 266 4.50 -0.17 10.72
N THR A 267 3.80 -0.72 11.71
CA THR A 267 2.71 -1.71 11.49
C THR A 267 1.40 -1.31 12.15
N ASP A 268 1.41 -0.23 12.91
CA ASP A 268 0.34 0.28 13.77
C ASP A 268 -0.07 1.70 13.39
N ALA A 269 0.40 2.19 12.24
CA ALA A 269 -0.01 3.47 11.69
C ALA A 269 -1.11 3.29 10.67
N GLY A 270 -2.25 3.93 10.92
CA GLY A 270 -3.38 3.96 10.01
C GLY A 270 -4.70 3.96 10.77
N HIS A 271 -5.73 4.50 10.14
CA HIS A 271 -7.06 4.50 10.72
C HIS A 271 -7.70 3.10 10.63
N VAL A 272 -8.28 2.66 11.75
CA VAL A 272 -9.05 1.42 11.85
C VAL A 272 -10.51 1.69 11.48
N GLN A 273 -11.16 0.74 10.82
CA GLN A 273 -12.60 0.80 10.51
C GLN A 273 -13.44 0.67 11.78
N GLU A 274 -14.46 1.53 11.95
CA GLU A 274 -15.35 1.52 13.12
C GLU A 274 -16.74 0.93 12.87
N ARG A 275 -17.14 0.67 11.60
CA ARG A 275 -18.54 0.31 11.27
C ARG A 275 -18.71 -0.83 10.26
N SER A 276 -18.19 -0.69 9.04
CA SER A 276 -18.37 -1.68 7.97
C SER A 276 -17.06 -2.37 7.63
N ARG A 277 -17.09 -3.70 7.48
CA ARG A 277 -15.97 -4.51 6.95
C ARG A 277 -15.69 -4.26 5.46
N GLY A 278 -16.70 -3.77 4.72
CA GLY A 278 -16.62 -3.55 3.27
C GLY A 278 -15.77 -2.35 2.85
N ASP A 279 -15.22 -1.58 3.80
CA ASP A 279 -14.43 -0.37 3.55
C ASP A 279 -12.91 -0.63 3.49
N CYS A 280 -12.42 -1.85 3.71
CA CYS A 280 -10.97 -2.13 3.76
C CYS A 280 -10.19 -1.64 2.54
N ALA A 281 -10.75 -1.76 1.34
CA ALA A 281 -10.16 -1.22 0.12
C ALA A 281 -10.19 0.31 0.05
N ILE A 282 -11.28 0.95 0.49
CA ILE A 282 -11.39 2.42 0.57
C ILE A 282 -10.29 2.95 1.48
N TYR A 283 -10.08 2.31 2.63
CA TYR A 283 -9.02 2.70 3.54
C TYR A 283 -7.64 2.46 2.93
N THR A 284 -7.42 1.31 2.29
CA THR A 284 -6.16 0.95 1.63
C THR A 284 -5.75 2.01 0.60
N VAL A 285 -6.65 2.36 -0.33
CA VAL A 285 -6.30 3.34 -1.38
C VAL A 285 -6.22 4.76 -0.84
N THR A 286 -6.96 5.10 0.23
CA THR A 286 -6.87 6.42 0.85
C THR A 286 -5.50 6.61 1.52
N HIS A 287 -4.98 5.59 2.22
CA HIS A 287 -3.62 5.63 2.74
C HIS A 287 -2.58 5.69 1.62
N ALA A 288 -2.74 4.91 0.55
CA ALA A 288 -1.85 4.96 -0.62
C ALA A 288 -1.83 6.36 -1.27
N GLN A 289 -3.00 6.98 -1.43
CA GLN A 289 -3.14 8.34 -1.95
C GLN A 289 -2.45 9.36 -1.05
N CYS A 290 -2.65 9.28 0.27
CA CYS A 290 -2.02 10.19 1.22
C CYS A 290 -0.49 10.06 1.26
N LEU A 291 0.04 8.84 1.14
CA LEU A 291 1.47 8.60 1.01
C LEU A 291 2.02 9.15 -0.31
N ALA A 292 1.34 8.83 -1.42
CA ALA A 292 1.79 9.24 -2.75
C ALA A 292 1.79 10.76 -2.94
N PHE A 293 0.80 11.46 -2.36
CA PHE A 293 0.63 12.90 -2.54
C PHE A 293 1.36 13.73 -1.45
N GLY A 294 2.10 13.07 -0.55
CA GLY A 294 2.94 13.74 0.45
C GLY A 294 2.19 14.23 1.70
N TYR A 295 1.00 13.69 1.99
CA TYR A 295 0.18 14.03 3.16
C TYR A 295 0.53 13.21 4.42
N GLY A 296 1.16 12.04 4.24
CA GLY A 296 1.49 11.13 5.34
C GLY A 296 0.30 10.28 5.82
N ILE A 297 0.52 9.45 6.85
CA ILE A 297 -0.48 8.50 7.37
C ILE A 297 -1.28 9.07 8.55
N SER A 298 -0.63 9.81 9.45
CA SER A 298 -1.18 10.20 10.75
C SER A 298 -2.46 11.04 10.67
N ASP A 299 -2.63 11.80 9.58
CA ASP A 299 -3.77 12.69 9.34
C ASP A 299 -4.56 12.30 8.08
N ALA A 300 -4.44 11.07 7.60
CA ALA A 300 -5.03 10.63 6.33
C ALA A 300 -6.58 10.75 6.29
N PHE A 301 -7.24 10.74 7.45
CA PHE A 301 -8.71 10.77 7.56
C PHE A 301 -9.17 11.95 8.43
N PRO A 302 -10.27 12.64 8.07
CA PRO A 302 -10.93 13.56 8.97
C PRO A 302 -11.34 12.89 10.29
N CYS A 303 -11.37 13.65 11.40
CA CYS A 303 -11.83 13.13 12.69
C CYS A 303 -13.27 12.58 12.61
N ASP A 304 -14.10 13.09 11.70
CA ASP A 304 -15.47 12.68 11.46
C ASP A 304 -15.65 11.79 10.21
N HIS A 305 -14.56 11.21 9.68
CA HIS A 305 -14.55 10.45 8.42
C HIS A 305 -15.63 9.38 8.31
N GLN A 306 -16.03 8.74 9.43
CA GLN A 306 -17.10 7.75 9.43
C GLN A 306 -18.46 8.31 9.00
N LYS A 307 -18.74 9.59 9.30
CA LYS A 307 -19.96 10.27 8.82
C LYS A 307 -19.86 10.62 7.33
N LYS A 308 -18.63 10.70 6.80
CA LYS A 308 -18.31 11.09 5.43
C LYS A 308 -17.90 9.92 4.54
N ILE A 309 -17.94 8.68 5.04
CA ILE A 309 -17.43 7.51 4.29
C ILE A 309 -18.24 7.24 3.02
N LEU A 310 -19.55 7.53 3.03
CA LEU A 310 -20.40 7.48 1.84
C LEU A 310 -19.93 8.49 0.78
N SER A 311 -19.61 9.71 1.21
CA SER A 311 -19.07 10.74 0.33
C SER A 311 -17.71 10.35 -0.23
N ARG A 312 -16.84 9.70 0.57
CA ARG A 312 -15.58 9.12 0.09
C ARG A 312 -15.80 8.04 -0.96
N ARG A 313 -16.79 7.16 -0.79
CA ARG A 313 -17.16 6.14 -1.80
C ARG A 313 -17.66 6.78 -3.09
N GLN A 314 -18.48 7.82 -2.99
CA GLN A 314 -18.94 8.55 -4.18
C GLN A 314 -17.78 9.26 -4.89
N ARG A 315 -16.81 9.82 -4.15
CA ARG A 315 -15.57 10.34 -4.77
C ARG A 315 -14.73 9.29 -5.41
N TYR A 316 -14.60 8.13 -4.77
CA TYR A 316 -13.92 7.01 -5.37
C TYR A 316 -14.52 6.70 -6.74
N VAL A 317 -15.85 6.58 -6.82
CA VAL A 317 -16.57 6.33 -8.07
C VAL A 317 -16.34 7.47 -9.08
N GLN A 318 -16.39 8.73 -8.65
CA GLN A 318 -16.07 9.88 -9.50
C GLN A 318 -14.70 9.71 -10.14
N ASP A 319 -13.66 9.50 -9.34
CA ASP A 319 -12.29 9.36 -9.85
C ASP A 319 -12.19 8.17 -10.83
N LEU A 320 -12.86 7.05 -10.57
CA LEU A 320 -12.92 5.94 -11.53
C LEU A 320 -13.65 6.30 -12.84
N MET A 321 -14.73 7.09 -12.78
CA MET A 321 -15.50 7.50 -13.95
C MET A 321 -14.67 8.39 -14.88
N TYR A 322 -13.86 9.30 -14.33
CA TYR A 322 -13.15 10.35 -15.09
C TYR A 322 -11.63 10.15 -15.16
N GLN A 323 -11.18 8.89 -15.31
CA GLN A 323 -9.77 8.57 -15.58
C GLN A 323 -8.79 9.00 -14.47
N GLY A 324 -9.26 8.98 -13.22
CA GLY A 324 -8.44 9.26 -12.04
C GLY A 324 -8.37 10.73 -11.71
N PHE A 325 -7.14 11.23 -11.61
CA PHE A 325 -6.82 12.56 -11.12
C PHE A 325 -6.30 13.44 -12.25
N ALA A 326 -6.68 14.70 -12.23
CA ALA A 326 -6.28 15.65 -13.25
C ALA A 326 -5.26 16.64 -12.72
N ASP A 327 -4.45 17.18 -13.62
CA ASP A 327 -3.40 18.11 -13.24
C ASP A 327 -3.97 19.47 -12.85
N PHE A 328 -3.12 20.27 -12.20
CA PHE A 328 -3.44 21.66 -11.97
C PHE A 328 -3.52 22.42 -13.29
N GLU A 329 -4.64 23.13 -13.46
CA GLU A 329 -4.85 24.07 -14.55
C GLU A 329 -5.33 25.40 -13.96
N LEU A 330 -4.61 26.47 -14.25
CA LEU A 330 -4.92 27.78 -13.71
C LEU A 330 -6.30 28.25 -14.22
N GLY A 331 -7.20 28.58 -13.30
CA GLY A 331 -8.54 29.08 -13.61
C GLY A 331 -9.57 27.99 -13.92
N SER A 332 -9.25 26.70 -13.77
CA SER A 332 -10.21 25.62 -13.95
C SER A 332 -10.80 25.16 -12.60
N GLU A 333 -12.09 24.81 -12.60
CA GLU A 333 -12.78 24.20 -11.45
C GLU A 333 -12.53 22.69 -11.39
N ASN A 334 -11.27 22.26 -11.52
CA ASN A 334 -10.94 20.85 -11.66
C ASN A 334 -11.28 20.04 -10.40
N THR A 335 -12.40 19.31 -10.46
CA THR A 335 -12.90 18.54 -9.33
C THR A 335 -12.04 17.31 -9.01
N GLN A 336 -11.27 16.82 -10.00
CA GLN A 336 -10.36 15.67 -9.92
C GLN A 336 -8.92 16.08 -9.58
N TYR A 337 -8.63 17.37 -9.44
CA TYR A 337 -7.31 17.86 -9.04
C TYR A 337 -7.06 17.68 -7.53
N TYR A 338 -5.94 17.09 -7.14
CA TYR A 338 -5.49 17.02 -5.74
C TYR A 338 -4.07 17.56 -5.62
N PRO A 339 -3.78 18.49 -4.70
CA PRO A 339 -2.46 19.13 -4.60
C PRO A 339 -1.39 18.16 -4.08
N LEU A 340 -0.35 17.86 -4.86
CA LEU A 340 0.77 17.07 -4.35
C LEU A 340 1.80 17.95 -3.62
N LEU A 341 2.40 17.38 -2.59
CA LEU A 341 3.51 17.94 -1.85
C LEU A 341 4.79 17.14 -2.12
N ASP A 342 5.94 17.80 -2.24
CA ASP A 342 7.24 17.11 -2.32
C ASP A 342 7.76 16.66 -0.93
N THR A 343 6.86 16.45 0.03
CA THR A 343 7.20 15.94 1.35
C THR A 343 7.83 14.56 1.20
N LYS A 344 9.12 14.45 1.52
CA LYS A 344 9.84 13.19 1.47
C LYS A 344 9.42 12.27 2.62
N PRO A 345 9.37 10.94 2.39
CA PRO A 345 9.17 9.98 3.47
C PRO A 345 10.25 10.12 4.54
N THR A 346 9.88 9.96 5.80
CA THR A 346 10.82 9.93 6.92
C THR A 346 10.90 8.54 7.54
N ALA A 347 11.91 8.31 8.39
CA ALA A 347 12.10 7.08 9.16
C ALA A 347 12.13 7.36 10.67
N LEU A 348 11.40 8.38 11.11
CA LEU A 348 11.50 8.92 12.46
C LEU A 348 10.70 8.11 13.50
N ARG A 349 11.30 7.93 14.68
CA ARG A 349 10.68 7.15 15.78
C ARG A 349 9.40 7.80 16.33
N ASN A 350 9.33 9.13 16.35
CA ASN A 350 8.12 9.86 16.79
C ASN A 350 6.96 9.71 15.79
N GLU A 351 7.21 9.25 14.57
CA GLU A 351 6.18 8.90 13.58
C GLU A 351 5.78 7.41 13.65
N GLY A 352 6.26 6.65 14.64
CA GLY A 352 5.95 5.23 14.83
C GLY A 352 6.89 4.27 14.09
N PHE A 353 7.97 4.76 13.47
CA PHE A 353 8.95 3.88 12.84
C PHE A 353 9.91 3.25 13.85
N HIS A 354 9.97 1.93 13.83
CA HIS A 354 10.82 1.15 14.72
C HIS A 354 11.85 0.33 13.92
N ILE A 355 12.90 -0.08 14.62
CA ILE A 355 13.84 -1.08 14.08
C ILE A 355 13.12 -2.41 13.85
N LEU A 356 13.66 -3.22 12.94
CA LEU A 356 13.04 -4.51 12.61
C LEU A 356 12.95 -5.42 13.84
N PRO A 357 11.78 -6.02 14.12
CA PRO A 357 11.61 -6.91 15.26
C PRO A 357 12.34 -8.24 15.04
N ALA A 358 12.57 -8.94 16.15
CA ALA A 358 13.17 -10.28 16.20
C ALA A 358 12.54 -11.27 15.20
N SER A 359 11.21 -11.29 15.10
CA SER A 359 10.47 -12.17 14.18
C SER A 359 10.84 -11.94 12.71
N VAL A 360 11.12 -10.69 12.32
CA VAL A 360 11.58 -10.33 10.98
C VAL A 360 13.05 -10.71 10.80
N LEU A 361 13.91 -10.34 11.73
CA LEU A 361 15.36 -10.62 11.64
C LEU A 361 15.66 -12.12 11.57
N ASN A 362 14.92 -12.94 12.32
CA ASN A 362 15.07 -14.40 12.33
C ASN A 362 14.68 -15.07 11.01
N ARG A 363 13.94 -14.38 10.13
CA ARG A 363 13.55 -14.89 8.81
C ARG A 363 14.59 -14.58 7.74
N LEU A 364 15.51 -13.66 8.00
CA LEU A 364 16.56 -13.27 7.06
C LEU A 364 17.68 -14.32 7.01
N PRO A 365 18.42 -14.43 5.89
CA PRO A 365 19.64 -15.22 5.84
C PRO A 365 20.62 -14.82 6.94
N ALA A 366 21.27 -15.79 7.57
CA ALA A 366 22.15 -15.56 8.72
C ALA A 366 23.30 -14.59 8.39
N GLU A 367 23.84 -14.64 7.17
CA GLU A 367 24.93 -13.73 6.75
C GLU A 367 24.44 -12.30 6.45
N ILE A 368 23.13 -12.04 6.52
CA ILE A 368 22.51 -10.73 6.27
C ILE A 368 21.93 -10.15 7.55
N ALA A 369 21.29 -10.97 8.38
CA ALA A 369 20.52 -10.54 9.57
C ALA A 369 21.29 -9.59 10.50
N ASN A 370 22.62 -9.74 10.58
CA ASN A 370 23.48 -8.96 11.48
C ASN A 370 24.22 -7.79 10.81
N LYS A 371 24.08 -7.60 9.49
CA LYS A 371 24.84 -6.61 8.73
C LYS A 371 24.54 -5.17 9.13
N ARG A 372 25.59 -4.37 9.32
CA ARG A 372 25.49 -2.95 9.72
C ARG A 372 26.30 -2.03 8.81
N LYS A 373 25.75 -0.85 8.52
CA LYS A 373 26.38 0.17 7.66
C LYS A 373 27.77 0.61 8.17
N CYS A 374 27.95 0.72 9.49
CA CYS A 374 29.21 1.19 10.09
C CYS A 374 30.41 0.29 9.79
N TYR A 375 30.20 -1.00 9.48
CA TYR A 375 31.30 -1.93 9.19
C TYR A 375 31.60 -2.09 7.70
N ARG A 376 30.68 -1.71 6.80
CA ARG A 376 30.92 -1.71 5.34
C ARG A 376 32.09 -0.84 4.91
N GLY A 377 32.29 0.29 5.59
CA GLY A 377 33.39 1.23 5.32
C GLY A 377 34.64 1.00 6.16
N CYS A 378 34.73 -0.11 6.92
CA CYS A 378 35.89 -0.36 7.76
C CYS A 378 37.12 -0.64 6.87
N PRO A 379 38.14 0.24 6.86
CA PRO A 379 39.17 0.20 5.83
C PRO A 379 40.21 -0.90 6.07
N THR A 380 40.43 -1.29 7.34
CA THR A 380 41.45 -2.28 7.69
C THR A 380 41.07 -3.07 8.95
N LYS A 381 41.68 -4.25 9.10
CA LYS A 381 41.60 -5.07 10.31
C LYS A 381 42.13 -4.33 11.54
N LEU A 382 43.15 -3.48 11.37
CA LEU A 382 43.70 -2.64 12.44
C LEU A 382 42.70 -1.61 12.95
N SER A 383 41.92 -1.00 12.06
CA SER A 383 40.84 -0.07 12.45
C SER A 383 39.78 -0.77 13.29
N LEU A 384 39.38 -1.98 12.90
CA LEU A 384 38.41 -2.77 13.67
C LEU A 384 38.97 -3.23 15.02
N ILE A 385 40.25 -3.61 15.08
CA ILE A 385 40.95 -3.89 16.34
C ILE A 385 40.91 -2.67 17.27
N ARG A 386 41.17 -1.46 16.75
CA ARG A 386 41.11 -0.23 17.55
C ARG A 386 39.69 0.03 18.06
N HIS A 387 38.67 -0.20 17.24
CA HIS A 387 37.26 -0.11 17.66
C HIS A 387 36.94 -1.08 18.79
N CYS A 388 37.27 -2.37 18.63
CA CYS A 388 37.04 -3.39 19.65
C CYS A 388 37.81 -3.09 20.94
N ARG A 389 39.06 -2.62 20.84
CA ARG A 389 39.89 -2.22 21.99
C ARG A 389 39.28 -1.05 22.76
N ARG A 390 38.83 0.01 22.06
CA ARG A 390 38.14 1.15 22.69
C ARG A 390 36.84 0.73 23.39
N ASN A 391 36.20 -0.32 22.88
CA ASN A 391 34.94 -0.85 23.36
C ASN A 391 35.10 -2.22 24.03
N ALA A 392 36.25 -2.52 24.66
CA ALA A 392 36.62 -3.87 25.08
C ALA A 392 35.56 -4.56 25.97
N ARG A 393 34.85 -3.78 26.81
CA ARG A 393 33.73 -4.27 27.63
C ARG A 393 32.61 -4.93 26.82
N PHE A 394 32.43 -4.51 25.57
CA PHE A 394 31.37 -4.96 24.68
C PHE A 394 31.83 -6.07 23.72
N TYR A 395 33.15 -6.26 23.58
CA TYR A 395 33.76 -7.24 22.67
C TYR A 395 34.79 -8.10 23.43
N PRO A 396 34.40 -8.80 24.52
CA PRO A 396 35.32 -9.67 25.24
C PRO A 396 35.94 -10.71 24.31
N GLY A 397 37.23 -10.97 24.48
CA GLY A 397 37.96 -11.96 23.67
C GLY A 397 38.30 -11.51 22.24
N TRP A 398 38.08 -10.25 21.86
CA TRP A 398 38.38 -9.76 20.50
C TRP A 398 39.82 -10.04 20.04
N SER A 399 40.78 -10.10 20.97
CA SER A 399 42.20 -10.35 20.70
C SER A 399 42.58 -11.83 20.57
N ASP A 400 41.63 -12.76 20.72
CA ASP A 400 41.87 -14.20 20.51
C ASP A 400 42.36 -14.44 19.07
N CYS A 401 43.35 -15.33 18.92
CA CYS A 401 43.90 -15.70 17.63
C CYS A 401 42.84 -16.26 16.67
N LYS A 402 41.79 -16.91 17.19
CA LYS A 402 40.64 -17.42 16.42
C LYS A 402 39.69 -16.34 15.93
N ILE A 403 39.78 -15.12 16.46
CA ILE A 403 38.87 -14.00 16.15
C ILE A 403 39.59 -12.93 15.31
N SER A 404 40.71 -12.40 15.81
CA SER A 404 41.46 -11.32 15.15
C SER A 404 42.92 -11.68 14.83
N GLY A 405 43.34 -12.94 15.03
CA GLY A 405 44.71 -13.40 14.81
C GLY A 405 45.18 -13.43 13.35
N ARG A 406 46.47 -13.67 13.16
CA ARG A 406 47.15 -13.79 11.86
C ARG A 406 46.57 -15.01 11.11
N GLY A 407 45.75 -14.78 10.09
CA GLY A 407 45.02 -15.83 9.35
C GLY A 407 43.52 -15.54 9.19
N ARG A 408 42.94 -14.72 10.06
CA ARG A 408 41.55 -14.25 9.89
C ARG A 408 41.47 -13.05 8.95
N SER A 409 40.58 -13.13 7.97
CA SER A 409 40.24 -12.02 7.08
C SER A 409 39.53 -10.88 7.83
N LEU A 410 39.55 -9.68 7.26
CA LEU A 410 38.75 -8.56 7.76
C LEU A 410 37.25 -8.91 7.76
N LYS A 411 36.78 -9.61 6.72
CA LYS A 411 35.39 -10.03 6.58
C LYS A 411 34.94 -10.92 7.74
N GLU A 412 35.71 -11.95 8.08
CA GLU A 412 35.41 -12.83 9.22
C GLU A 412 35.42 -12.07 10.55
N PHE A 413 36.35 -11.13 10.74
CA PHE A 413 36.39 -10.34 11.96
C PHE A 413 35.22 -9.36 12.07
N VAL A 414 34.79 -8.75 10.94
CA VAL A 414 33.57 -7.93 10.88
C VAL A 414 32.34 -8.76 11.25
N MET A 415 32.18 -9.96 10.69
CA MET A 415 31.06 -10.85 11.01
C MET A 415 30.99 -11.14 12.51
N TRP A 416 32.12 -11.46 13.15
CA TRP A 416 32.15 -11.68 14.59
C TRP A 416 31.73 -10.43 15.40
N VAL A 417 32.16 -9.23 14.98
CA VAL A 417 31.76 -7.97 15.62
C VAL A 417 30.26 -7.70 15.44
N GLU A 418 29.72 -7.98 14.25
CA GLU A 418 28.30 -7.86 13.94
C GLU A 418 27.44 -8.83 14.77
N ASP A 419 27.90 -10.07 14.96
CA ASP A 419 27.25 -11.06 15.81
C ASP A 419 27.26 -10.64 17.29
N MET A 420 28.37 -10.08 17.77
CA MET A 420 28.47 -9.52 19.12
C MET A 420 27.52 -8.33 19.31
N ASP A 421 27.44 -7.44 18.33
CA ASP A 421 26.49 -6.32 18.35
C ASP A 421 25.04 -6.81 18.36
N ALA A 422 24.72 -7.82 17.54
CA ALA A 422 23.42 -8.45 17.50
C ALA A 422 23.07 -9.09 18.86
N MET A 423 23.95 -9.91 19.44
CA MET A 423 23.74 -10.52 20.76
C MET A 423 23.47 -9.47 21.85
N ARG A 424 24.21 -8.35 21.84
CA ARG A 424 23.97 -7.25 22.79
C ARG A 424 22.64 -6.56 22.54
N HIS A 425 22.26 -6.37 21.28
CA HIS A 425 20.97 -5.81 20.91
C HIS A 425 19.83 -6.72 21.39
N TRP A 426 19.93 -8.02 21.16
CA TRP A 426 18.98 -9.03 21.64
C TRP A 426 18.84 -9.06 23.17
N LYS A 427 19.96 -8.99 23.91
CA LYS A 427 19.94 -8.90 25.38
C LYS A 427 19.29 -7.62 25.91
N LYS A 428 19.31 -6.52 25.13
CA LYS A 428 18.55 -5.30 25.45
C LYS A 428 17.08 -5.37 25.02
N CYS A 429 16.75 -6.21 24.03
CA CYS A 429 15.44 -6.27 23.40
C CYS A 429 14.55 -7.46 23.85
N THR A 430 14.99 -8.33 24.76
CA THR A 430 14.14 -9.37 25.37
C THR A 430 14.48 -9.62 26.85
N PRO A 431 13.51 -9.76 27.78
CA PRO A 431 12.05 -9.74 27.62
C PRO A 431 11.37 -8.66 28.49
N ALA A 432 10.93 -7.55 27.91
CA ALA A 432 9.94 -6.64 28.51
C ALA A 432 9.33 -5.67 27.49
N ALA A 433 9.19 -6.07 26.23
CA ALA A 433 8.09 -5.47 25.47
C ALA A 433 6.80 -6.05 26.09
N LYS A 434 6.40 -5.51 27.25
CA LYS A 434 4.98 -5.39 27.53
C LYS A 434 4.37 -4.89 26.22
N PRO A 435 3.23 -5.43 25.75
CA PRO A 435 2.47 -4.71 24.73
C PRO A 435 2.48 -3.26 25.18
N LEU A 436 2.94 -2.35 24.31
CA LEU A 436 3.03 -0.93 24.63
C LEU A 436 1.74 -0.61 25.38
N PRO A 437 1.79 -0.09 26.63
CA PRO A 437 0.58 0.43 27.23
C PRO A 437 0.15 1.51 26.25
N TYR A 438 -0.94 1.22 25.53
CA TYR A 438 -1.57 2.12 24.60
C TYR A 438 -1.55 3.49 25.26
N PRO A 439 -0.88 4.51 24.69
CA PRO A 439 -0.92 5.84 25.28
C PRO A 439 -2.36 6.30 25.17
N GLU A 440 -3.09 6.26 26.29
CA GLU A 440 -4.32 6.96 26.72
C GLU A 440 -5.35 7.45 25.68
N HIS A 441 -5.30 6.95 24.45
CA HIS A 441 -6.44 6.87 23.57
C HIS A 441 -7.23 5.70 24.11
N LYS A 442 -8.36 6.02 24.75
CA LYS A 442 -9.41 5.09 25.19
C LYS A 442 -9.36 3.83 24.30
N PRO A 443 -9.30 2.61 24.87
CA PRO A 443 -9.22 1.39 24.09
C PRO A 443 -10.28 1.49 23.00
N PHE A 444 -9.84 1.67 21.74
CA PHE A 444 -10.74 1.83 20.63
C PHE A 444 -11.66 0.63 20.68
N ARG A 445 -12.95 0.88 20.89
CA ARG A 445 -13.93 -0.16 21.11
C ARG A 445 -13.93 -0.99 19.84
N TRP A 446 -13.28 -2.15 19.94
CA TRP A 446 -13.21 -3.17 18.92
C TRP A 446 -14.61 -3.44 18.40
N ILE A 447 -14.77 -3.54 17.08
CA ILE A 447 -15.88 -4.33 16.54
C ILE A 447 -15.43 -5.78 16.63
N ASP A 448 -15.95 -6.52 17.61
CA ASP A 448 -15.87 -7.97 17.56
C ASP A 448 -16.56 -8.42 16.25
N PRO A 449 -15.91 -9.25 15.41
CA PRO A 449 -16.53 -9.90 14.25
C PRO A 449 -17.91 -10.52 14.50
N ARG A 450 -18.22 -10.88 15.75
CA ARG A 450 -19.48 -11.48 16.19
C ARG A 450 -20.54 -10.46 16.58
N ASP A 451 -20.13 -9.22 16.90
CA ASP A 451 -21.04 -8.15 17.32
C ASP A 451 -21.80 -7.50 16.15
N SER A 452 -21.42 -7.76 14.90
CA SER A 452 -22.18 -7.27 13.75
C SER A 452 -23.48 -8.05 13.52
N GLY A 453 -23.70 -9.18 14.22
CA GLY A 453 -24.95 -9.93 14.22
C GLY A 453 -25.47 -10.37 12.84
N ARG A 454 -24.67 -10.29 11.78
CA ARG A 454 -25.13 -10.42 10.40
C ARG A 454 -24.21 -11.34 9.61
N ASN A 455 -24.69 -12.57 9.43
CA ASN A 455 -24.24 -13.47 8.37
C ASN A 455 -24.61 -12.86 7.01
N THR A 456 -23.72 -12.08 6.40
CA THR A 456 -23.89 -11.64 5.01
C THR A 456 -23.17 -12.64 4.10
N ILE A 457 -23.92 -13.57 3.51
CA ILE A 457 -23.48 -14.34 2.35
C ILE A 457 -24.12 -13.71 1.10
N PRO A 458 -23.34 -13.43 0.04
CA PRO A 458 -23.89 -13.57 -1.30
C PRO A 458 -22.98 -14.36 -2.29
N PRO A 459 -23.58 -14.98 -3.33
CA PRO A 459 -23.06 -16.19 -3.98
C PRO A 459 -21.95 -16.01 -5.04
N HIS A 460 -21.34 -14.82 -5.18
CA HIS A 460 -20.45 -14.52 -6.32
C HIS A 460 -19.26 -13.60 -5.96
N ALA A 461 -18.50 -13.97 -4.92
CA ALA A 461 -17.16 -13.41 -4.71
C ALA A 461 -16.24 -13.85 -5.87
N LEU A 462 -15.90 -12.92 -6.77
CA LEU A 462 -15.00 -13.10 -7.91
C LEU A 462 -13.51 -13.03 -7.51
N TRP A 463 -13.17 -13.47 -6.31
CA TRP A 463 -11.80 -13.78 -5.95
C TRP A 463 -11.67 -15.30 -6.03
N PRO A 464 -10.60 -15.85 -6.65
CA PRO A 464 -10.49 -17.29 -6.79
C PRO A 464 -10.58 -17.91 -5.39
N ARG A 465 -11.63 -18.72 -5.21
CA ARG A 465 -11.68 -19.65 -4.08
C ARG A 465 -10.44 -20.54 -4.20
N LYS A 466 -9.76 -20.77 -3.09
CA LYS A 466 -8.89 -21.94 -3.00
C LYS A 466 -9.83 -23.14 -3.12
N ASP A 467 -9.79 -23.79 -4.27
CA ASP A 467 -10.05 -25.22 -4.31
C ASP A 467 -8.87 -25.92 -3.62
#